data_AF-A0A1X0JFS0-F1
#
_entry.id   AF-A0A1X0JFS0-F1
#
_cell.length_a   1.000
_cell.length_b   1.000
_cell.length_c   1.000
_cell.angle_alpha   90.00
_cell.angle_beta   90.00
_cell.angle_gamma   90.00
#
_symmetry.space_group_name_H-M   'P 1'
#
loop_
_entity.id
_entity.type
_entity.pdbx_description
1 polymer ?
#
loop_
_entity_poly.entity_id
_entity_poly.type
_entity_poly.pdbx_seq_one_letter_code
_entity_poly.pdbx_strand_id
1 'polypeptide(L)'
;MIVLYSVCFSGIAKLFPPMSPSDTAEQTDAFLTTENLWVRFGLAGALLAAALAIPFHAVIVLRLRRAEGQWGMLTLTQVLAAAIFTPAMMFSLMALAAAAFRAGQRDPEITQAFSDFFWLWFIGIVGTIVMQNLTLAIASFTDKGDPPTFPRWYGFLNLWVAMLSLPGCVVVAMSTGPLAWDGVFSYYLPGLALIVWMIGTTVVLLKSIKAEEAAESRLAATP
;
A
#
# COMPACT_ATOMS: atom_id res chain seq x y z
N MET A 1 5.81 8.90 -4.60
CA MET A 1 4.58 8.09 -4.70
C MET A 1 3.56 8.45 -3.63
N ILE A 2 3.77 8.17 -2.34
CA ILE A 2 2.70 8.31 -1.31
C ILE A 2 2.17 9.73 -1.17
N VAL A 3 3.04 10.75 -1.24
CA VAL A 3 2.62 12.15 -1.24
C VAL A 3 1.69 12.44 -2.42
N LEU A 4 2.05 12.00 -3.62
CA LEU A 4 1.23 12.18 -4.82
C LEU A 4 -0.10 11.43 -4.68
N TYR A 5 -0.04 10.17 -4.22
CA TYR A 5 -1.23 9.35 -3.98
C TYR A 5 -2.17 10.01 -2.97
N SER A 6 -1.67 10.43 -1.81
CA SER A 6 -2.45 11.10 -0.76
C SER A 6 -3.02 12.44 -1.23
N VAL A 7 -2.27 13.25 -2.00
CA VAL A 7 -2.79 14.50 -2.56
C VAL A 7 -3.94 14.20 -3.52
N CYS A 8 -3.81 13.22 -4.41
CA CYS A 8 -4.85 12.88 -5.36
C CYS A 8 -6.08 12.22 -4.70
N PHE A 9 -5.86 11.23 -3.83
CA PHE A 9 -6.90 10.44 -3.18
C PHE A 9 -7.60 11.20 -2.05
N SER A 10 -6.82 11.70 -1.08
CA SER A 10 -7.35 12.35 0.12
C SER A 10 -7.67 13.82 -0.13
N GLY A 11 -6.83 14.52 -0.89
CA GLY A 11 -7.00 15.95 -1.16
C GLY A 11 -7.99 16.23 -2.29
N ILE A 12 -7.64 15.85 -3.52
CA ILE A 12 -8.42 16.17 -4.73
C ILE A 12 -9.73 15.39 -4.73
N ALA A 13 -9.70 14.07 -4.55
CA ALA A 13 -10.93 13.26 -4.53
C ALA A 13 -11.72 13.36 -3.22
N LYS A 14 -11.20 14.03 -2.18
CA LYS A 14 -11.86 14.21 -0.88
C LYS A 14 -12.31 12.90 -0.22
N LEU A 15 -11.59 11.81 -0.46
CA LEU A 15 -11.88 10.49 0.14
C LEU A 15 -11.25 10.31 1.53
N PHE A 16 -10.90 11.43 2.18
CA PHE A 16 -10.44 11.47 3.56
C PHE A 16 -11.28 12.49 4.35
N PRO A 17 -12.00 12.08 5.40
CA PRO A 17 -12.13 10.71 5.91
C PRO A 17 -12.79 9.74 4.91
N PRO A 18 -12.60 8.42 5.07
CA PRO A 18 -13.23 7.41 4.22
C PRO A 18 -14.76 7.48 4.32
N MET A 19 -15.46 7.10 3.23
CA MET A 19 -16.93 6.98 3.23
C MET A 19 -17.36 5.86 4.18
N SER A 20 -18.47 6.05 4.88
CA SER A 20 -18.86 5.13 5.95
C SER A 20 -19.58 3.89 5.37
N PRO A 21 -19.35 2.68 5.91
CA PRO A 21 -20.16 1.51 5.59
C PRO A 21 -21.62 1.65 6.01
N SER A 22 -21.94 2.64 6.84
CA SER A 22 -23.31 2.93 7.27
C SER A 22 -24.01 4.00 6.42
N ASP A 23 -23.33 4.56 5.41
CA ASP A 23 -23.95 5.51 4.49
C ASP A 23 -25.04 4.82 3.69
N THR A 24 -26.18 5.49 3.47
CA THR A 24 -27.21 4.97 2.56
C THR A 24 -26.74 5.07 1.11
N ALA A 25 -27.43 4.36 0.22
CA ALA A 25 -27.15 4.39 -1.20
C ALA A 25 -27.24 5.83 -1.75
N GLU A 26 -28.24 6.59 -1.31
CA GLU A 26 -28.46 7.99 -1.69
C GLU A 26 -27.35 8.90 -1.17
N GLN A 27 -26.85 8.68 0.04
CA GLN A 27 -25.75 9.46 0.59
C GLN A 27 -24.46 9.24 -0.21
N THR A 28 -24.17 7.98 -0.56
CA THR A 28 -23.01 7.61 -1.39
C THR A 28 -23.12 8.23 -2.78
N ASP A 29 -24.27 8.13 -3.44
CA ASP A 29 -24.48 8.72 -4.76
C ASP A 29 -24.45 10.25 -4.71
N ALA A 30 -25.01 10.87 -3.67
CA ALA A 30 -24.96 12.32 -3.46
C ALA A 30 -23.52 12.85 -3.32
N PHE A 31 -22.65 12.15 -2.61
CA PHE A 31 -21.23 12.51 -2.51
C PHE A 31 -20.54 12.45 -3.90
N LEU A 32 -20.74 11.36 -4.63
CA LEU A 32 -20.10 11.13 -5.93
C LEU A 32 -20.67 12.01 -7.06
N THR A 33 -21.89 12.53 -6.91
CA THR A 33 -22.48 13.52 -7.83
C THR A 33 -22.05 14.94 -7.50
N THR A 34 -22.01 15.32 -6.23
CA THR A 34 -21.61 16.68 -5.80
C THR A 34 -20.14 16.96 -6.12
N GLU A 35 -19.27 15.99 -5.87
CA GLU A 35 -17.82 16.12 -6.05
C GLU A 35 -17.32 15.49 -7.36
N ASN A 36 -18.21 15.26 -8.32
CA ASN A 36 -18.00 14.37 -9.46
C ASN A 36 -16.68 14.61 -10.23
N LEU A 37 -16.38 15.86 -10.61
CA LEU A 37 -15.14 16.18 -11.33
C LEU A 37 -13.91 15.97 -10.44
N TRP A 38 -13.97 16.42 -9.19
CA TRP A 38 -12.86 16.31 -8.23
C TRP A 38 -12.54 14.87 -7.89
N VAL A 39 -13.56 14.05 -7.63
CA VAL A 39 -13.44 12.61 -7.41
C VAL A 39 -12.81 11.95 -8.64
N ARG A 40 -13.30 12.22 -9.85
CA ARG A 40 -12.75 11.63 -11.08
C ARG A 40 -11.30 12.01 -11.33
N PHE A 41 -10.94 13.29 -11.20
CA PHE A 41 -9.56 13.74 -11.37
C PHE A 41 -8.63 13.19 -10.28
N GLY A 42 -9.10 13.16 -9.04
CA GLY A 42 -8.35 12.59 -7.92
C GLY A 42 -8.13 11.09 -8.09
N LEU A 43 -9.14 10.34 -8.52
CA LEU A 43 -9.00 8.90 -8.82
C LEU A 43 -8.08 8.64 -10.01
N ALA A 44 -8.18 9.42 -11.09
CA ALA A 44 -7.26 9.32 -12.22
C ALA A 44 -5.80 9.61 -11.82
N GLY A 45 -5.58 10.64 -10.99
CA GLY A 45 -4.26 10.95 -10.43
C GLY A 45 -3.75 9.86 -9.48
N ALA A 46 -4.62 9.31 -8.65
CA ALA A 46 -4.29 8.22 -7.72
C ALA A 46 -3.93 6.93 -8.47
N LEU A 47 -4.61 6.61 -9.58
CA LEU A 47 -4.28 5.48 -10.45
C LEU A 47 -2.87 5.62 -11.05
N LEU A 48 -2.53 6.80 -11.56
CA LEU A 48 -1.18 7.07 -12.09
C LEU A 48 -0.13 7.02 -10.97
N ALA A 49 -0.44 7.58 -9.80
CA ALA A 49 0.45 7.52 -8.64
C ALA A 49 0.67 6.08 -8.16
N ALA A 50 -0.37 5.23 -8.18
CA ALA A 50 -0.32 3.83 -7.81
C ALA A 50 0.68 3.03 -8.67
N ALA A 51 0.78 3.34 -9.97
CA ALA A 51 1.73 2.70 -10.87
C ALA A 51 3.20 2.94 -10.47
N LEU A 52 3.49 4.03 -9.75
CA LEU A 52 4.84 4.30 -9.22
C LEU A 52 5.25 3.34 -8.10
N ALA A 53 4.33 2.51 -7.59
CA ALA A 53 4.65 1.43 -6.66
C ALA A 53 5.50 0.35 -7.32
N ILE A 54 5.30 0.10 -8.62
CA ILE A 54 6.00 -0.96 -9.36
C ILE A 54 7.53 -0.83 -9.26
N PRO A 55 8.16 0.30 -9.65
CA PRO A 55 9.61 0.45 -9.52
C PRO A 55 10.07 0.46 -8.06
N PHE A 56 9.25 0.94 -7.13
CA PHE A 56 9.58 0.92 -5.70
C PHE A 56 9.68 -0.51 -5.16
N HIS A 57 8.69 -1.35 -5.48
CA HIS A 57 8.73 -2.78 -5.14
C HIS A 57 9.87 -3.52 -5.83
N ALA A 58 10.18 -3.17 -7.09
CA ALA A 58 11.32 -3.76 -7.80
C ALA A 58 12.64 -3.52 -7.06
N VAL A 59 12.88 -2.31 -6.56
CA VAL A 59 14.08 -2.01 -5.75
C VAL A 59 14.09 -2.85 -4.47
N ILE A 60 12.95 -2.96 -3.77
CA ILE A 60 12.85 -3.81 -2.56
C ILE A 60 13.22 -5.26 -2.88
N VAL A 61 12.66 -5.83 -3.95
CA VAL A 61 12.97 -7.19 -4.40
C VAL A 61 14.45 -7.36 -4.69
N LEU A 62 15.09 -6.40 -5.38
CA LEU A 62 16.52 -6.48 -5.70
C LEU A 62 17.39 -6.43 -4.44
N ARG A 63 17.05 -5.59 -3.46
CA ARG A 63 17.73 -5.60 -2.15
C ARG A 63 17.50 -6.90 -1.40
N LEU A 64 16.27 -7.41 -1.40
CA LEU A 64 15.93 -8.67 -0.75
C LEU A 64 16.72 -9.84 -1.34
N ARG A 65 16.84 -9.89 -2.68
CA ARG A 65 17.68 -10.86 -3.38
C ARG A 65 19.14 -10.78 -2.94
N ARG A 66 19.69 -9.58 -2.75
CA ARG A 66 21.05 -9.39 -2.24
C ARG A 66 21.19 -9.95 -0.83
N ALA A 67 20.26 -9.62 0.07
CA ALA A 67 20.26 -10.12 1.44
C ALA A 67 20.11 -11.65 1.53
N GLU A 68 19.34 -12.25 0.60
CA GLU A 68 19.15 -13.71 0.50
C GLU A 68 20.29 -14.40 -0.27
N GLY A 69 21.10 -13.65 -1.02
CA GLY A 69 22.20 -14.14 -1.86
C GLY A 69 21.77 -14.81 -3.17
N GLN A 70 20.48 -15.09 -3.36
CA GLN A 70 19.92 -15.77 -4.53
C GLN A 70 18.43 -15.45 -4.72
N TRP A 71 17.83 -15.97 -5.79
CA TRP A 71 16.37 -15.97 -5.96
C TRP A 71 15.73 -17.05 -5.09
N GLY A 72 15.75 -16.83 -3.78
CA GLY A 72 15.18 -17.75 -2.80
C GLY A 72 13.72 -17.49 -2.47
N MET A 73 13.23 -18.18 -1.43
CA MET A 73 11.84 -18.15 -1.01
C MET A 73 11.38 -16.74 -0.61
N LEU A 74 12.23 -15.96 0.07
CA LEU A 74 11.86 -14.62 0.52
C LEU A 74 11.72 -13.68 -0.68
N THR A 75 12.68 -13.72 -1.60
CA THR A 75 12.68 -12.88 -2.80
C THR A 75 11.50 -13.21 -3.71
N LEU A 76 11.22 -14.50 -3.98
CA LEU A 76 10.10 -14.90 -4.82
C LEU A 76 8.75 -14.56 -4.18
N THR A 77 8.62 -14.76 -2.87
CA THR A 77 7.41 -14.36 -2.12
C THR A 77 7.19 -12.85 -2.25
N GLN A 78 8.25 -12.05 -2.15
CA GLN A 78 8.17 -10.59 -2.32
C GLN A 78 7.73 -10.18 -3.73
N VAL A 79 8.25 -10.84 -4.77
CA VAL A 79 7.83 -10.59 -6.16
C VAL A 79 6.35 -10.87 -6.34
N LEU A 80 5.89 -12.05 -5.90
CA LEU A 80 4.49 -12.45 -6.04
C LEU A 80 3.57 -11.52 -5.26
N ALA A 81 3.93 -11.17 -4.03
CA ALA A 81 3.14 -10.27 -3.21
C ALA A 81 3.07 -8.85 -3.81
N ALA A 82 4.19 -8.33 -4.34
CA ALA A 82 4.20 -7.03 -5.02
C ALA A 82 3.40 -7.04 -6.33
N ALA A 83 3.47 -8.13 -7.08
CA ALA A 83 2.73 -8.35 -8.33
C ALA A 83 1.21 -8.44 -8.10
N ILE A 84 0.78 -8.86 -6.91
CA ILE A 84 -0.65 -8.84 -6.51
C ILE A 84 -1.03 -7.48 -5.94
N PHE A 85 -0.18 -6.89 -5.07
CA PHE A 85 -0.47 -5.67 -4.33
C PHE A 85 -0.78 -4.48 -5.25
N THR A 86 0.08 -4.23 -6.25
CA THR A 86 -0.07 -3.03 -7.08
C THR A 86 -1.34 -3.09 -7.96
N PRO A 87 -1.61 -4.19 -8.69
CA PRO A 87 -2.86 -4.32 -9.43
C PRO A 87 -4.09 -4.30 -8.52
N ALA A 88 -4.03 -4.93 -7.35
CA ALA A 88 -5.16 -4.91 -6.41
C ALA A 88 -5.51 -3.47 -5.97
N MET A 89 -4.52 -2.62 -5.74
CA MET A 89 -4.72 -1.20 -5.45
C MET A 89 -5.26 -0.41 -6.66
N MET A 90 -4.86 -0.75 -7.88
CA MET A 90 -5.36 -0.09 -9.09
C MET A 90 -6.79 -0.52 -9.44
N PHE A 91 -7.12 -1.81 -9.28
CA PHE A 91 -8.44 -2.34 -9.58
C PHE A 91 -9.49 -1.89 -8.58
N SER A 92 -9.13 -1.74 -7.30
CA SER A 92 -10.03 -1.11 -6.33
C SER A 92 -10.34 0.33 -6.77
N LEU A 93 -9.34 1.15 -7.07
CA LEU A 93 -9.56 2.53 -7.55
C LEU A 93 -10.43 2.58 -8.82
N MET A 94 -10.30 1.61 -9.71
CA MET A 94 -11.14 1.50 -10.89
C MET A 94 -12.61 1.21 -10.54
N ALA A 95 -12.88 0.43 -9.50
CA ALA A 95 -14.25 0.20 -9.03
C ALA A 95 -14.92 1.50 -8.56
N LEU A 96 -14.22 2.30 -7.74
CA LEU A 96 -14.74 3.59 -7.31
C LEU A 96 -14.85 4.58 -8.48
N ALA A 97 -13.91 4.54 -9.43
CA ALA A 97 -13.99 5.36 -10.64
C ALA A 97 -15.21 4.99 -11.49
N ALA A 98 -15.56 3.70 -11.58
CA ALA A 98 -16.76 3.23 -12.26
C ALA A 98 -18.05 3.73 -11.58
N ALA A 99 -18.09 3.76 -10.24
CA ALA A 99 -19.17 4.38 -9.47
C ALA A 99 -19.29 5.87 -9.80
N ALA A 100 -18.19 6.62 -9.66
CA ALA A 100 -18.14 8.05 -9.92
C ALA A 100 -18.43 8.43 -11.39
N PHE A 101 -18.10 7.56 -12.35
CA PHE A 101 -18.28 7.83 -13.78
C PHE A 101 -19.75 7.94 -14.21
N ARG A 102 -20.68 7.33 -13.47
CA ARG A 102 -22.13 7.40 -13.74
C ARG A 102 -22.98 7.70 -12.51
N ALA A 103 -22.38 8.26 -11.45
CA ALA A 103 -23.12 8.74 -10.29
C ALA A 103 -24.25 9.69 -10.72
N GLY A 104 -25.44 9.52 -10.12
CA GLY A 104 -26.68 10.25 -10.46
C GLY A 104 -27.33 9.87 -11.80
N GLN A 105 -26.74 8.94 -12.56
CA GLN A 105 -27.31 8.42 -13.83
C GLN A 105 -27.74 6.95 -13.73
N ARG A 106 -27.55 6.33 -12.56
CA ARG A 106 -27.89 4.94 -12.25
C ARG A 106 -28.58 4.91 -10.89
N ASP A 107 -29.27 3.80 -10.62
CA ASP A 107 -29.86 3.57 -9.31
C ASP A 107 -28.77 3.62 -8.22
N PRO A 108 -29.00 4.37 -7.12
CA PRO A 108 -27.99 4.58 -6.07
C PRO A 108 -27.40 3.29 -5.50
N GLU A 109 -28.18 2.21 -5.43
CA GLU A 109 -27.73 0.90 -4.96
C GLU A 109 -26.58 0.32 -5.80
N ILE A 110 -26.58 0.56 -7.12
CA ILE A 110 -25.48 0.12 -8.01
C ILE A 110 -24.22 0.93 -7.70
N THR A 111 -24.36 2.25 -7.52
CA THR A 111 -23.25 3.14 -7.15
C THR A 111 -22.65 2.70 -5.80
N GLN A 112 -23.49 2.40 -4.82
CA GLN A 112 -23.08 1.92 -3.50
C GLN A 112 -22.34 0.60 -3.58
N ALA A 113 -22.84 -0.39 -4.32
CA ALA A 113 -22.17 -1.68 -4.47
C ALA A 113 -20.74 -1.57 -5.02
N PHE A 114 -20.49 -0.66 -5.97
CA PHE A 114 -19.13 -0.40 -6.47
C PHE A 114 -18.25 0.36 -5.46
N SER A 115 -18.84 1.25 -4.66
CA SER A 115 -18.15 1.93 -3.55
C SER A 115 -17.73 0.95 -2.46
N ASP A 116 -18.65 0.08 -2.02
CA ASP A 116 -18.38 -0.95 -1.02
C ASP A 116 -17.30 -1.92 -1.51
N PHE A 117 -17.39 -2.33 -2.77
CA PHE A 117 -16.38 -3.18 -3.39
C PHE A 117 -15.00 -2.51 -3.42
N PHE A 118 -14.95 -1.20 -3.70
CA PHE A 118 -13.71 -0.43 -3.58
C PHE A 118 -13.15 -0.48 -2.17
N TRP A 119 -13.93 -0.13 -1.14
CA TRP A 119 -13.43 -0.04 0.24
C TRP A 119 -13.03 -1.40 0.81
N LEU A 120 -13.84 -2.43 0.58
CA LEU A 120 -13.55 -3.80 0.99
C LEU A 120 -12.30 -4.34 0.32
N TRP A 121 -12.12 -4.10 -0.98
CA TRP A 121 -10.89 -4.52 -1.66
C TRP A 121 -9.70 -3.69 -1.17
N PHE A 122 -9.82 -2.36 -1.15
CA PHE A 122 -8.75 -1.44 -0.78
C PHE A 122 -8.15 -1.76 0.61
N ILE A 123 -8.97 -2.11 1.59
CA ILE A 123 -8.51 -2.54 2.92
C ILE A 123 -8.18 -4.03 2.96
N GLY A 124 -8.93 -4.86 2.23
CA GLY A 124 -8.80 -6.32 2.22
C GLY A 124 -7.50 -6.87 1.62
N ILE A 125 -6.70 -6.06 0.91
CA ILE A 125 -5.38 -6.47 0.39
C ILE A 125 -4.32 -6.73 1.49
N VAL A 126 -4.70 -6.55 2.76
CA VAL A 126 -3.81 -6.62 3.92
C VAL A 126 -2.95 -7.89 3.99
N GLY A 127 -3.45 -9.04 3.53
CA GLY A 127 -2.68 -10.28 3.51
C GLY A 127 -1.37 -10.14 2.72
N THR A 128 -1.39 -9.41 1.60
CA THR A 128 -0.19 -9.14 0.80
C THR A 128 0.78 -8.19 1.51
N ILE A 129 0.27 -7.22 2.28
CA ILE A 129 1.08 -6.29 3.09
C ILE A 129 1.78 -7.07 4.21
N VAL A 130 1.03 -7.91 4.93
CA VAL A 130 1.57 -8.74 6.02
C VAL A 130 2.68 -9.64 5.50
N MET A 131 2.46 -10.34 4.38
CA MET A 131 3.47 -11.20 3.79
C MET A 131 4.73 -10.43 3.36
N GLN A 132 4.58 -9.28 2.70
CA GLN A 132 5.73 -8.45 2.31
C GLN A 132 6.54 -7.94 3.50
N ASN A 133 5.87 -7.62 4.61
CA ASN A 133 6.57 -7.15 5.80
C ASN A 133 7.25 -8.32 6.52
N LEU A 134 6.63 -9.49 6.58
CA LEU A 134 7.24 -10.68 7.20
C LEU A 134 8.51 -11.12 6.45
N THR A 135 8.50 -11.12 5.11
CA THR A 135 9.70 -11.44 4.31
C THR A 135 10.85 -10.46 4.58
N LEU A 136 10.55 -9.17 4.62
CA LEU A 136 11.54 -8.12 4.94
C LEU A 136 12.03 -8.20 6.38
N ALA A 137 11.17 -8.55 7.33
CA ALA A 137 11.54 -8.76 8.71
C ALA A 137 12.52 -9.92 8.86
N ILE A 138 12.21 -11.07 8.27
CA ILE A 138 13.07 -12.25 8.29
C ILE A 138 14.43 -11.90 7.67
N ALA A 139 14.44 -11.31 6.48
CA ALA A 139 15.66 -10.91 5.81
C ALA A 139 16.51 -9.95 6.66
N SER A 140 15.89 -8.99 7.35
CA SER A 140 16.61 -8.05 8.23
C SER A 140 17.32 -8.72 9.41
N PHE A 141 16.86 -9.90 9.83
CA PHE A 141 17.49 -10.67 10.91
C PHE A 141 18.46 -11.74 10.42
N THR A 142 18.30 -12.20 9.18
CA THR A 142 19.14 -13.25 8.57
C THR A 142 20.19 -12.72 7.61
N ASP A 143 20.19 -11.42 7.31
CA ASP A 143 21.16 -10.78 6.41
C ASP A 143 22.59 -10.95 6.93
N LYS A 144 23.44 -11.55 6.09
CA LYS A 144 24.87 -11.78 6.35
C LYS A 144 25.77 -11.00 5.39
N GLY A 145 25.21 -10.06 4.62
CA GLY A 145 25.95 -9.25 3.66
C GLY A 145 26.99 -8.36 4.35
N ASP A 146 28.10 -8.12 3.67
CA ASP A 146 29.11 -7.13 4.04
C ASP A 146 29.33 -6.15 2.88
N PRO A 147 28.85 -4.88 2.99
CA PRO A 147 28.07 -4.33 4.09
C PRO A 147 26.63 -4.90 4.14
N PRO A 148 25.98 -4.89 5.33
CA PRO A 148 24.63 -5.41 5.50
C PRO A 148 23.62 -4.61 4.67
N THR A 149 22.73 -5.34 4.01
CA THR A 149 21.67 -4.77 3.19
C THR A 149 20.58 -4.14 4.04
N PHE A 150 20.16 -4.82 5.12
CA PHE A 150 19.09 -4.39 6.01
C PHE A 150 19.56 -4.34 7.47
N PRO A 151 19.36 -3.21 8.18
CA PRO A 151 19.70 -3.13 9.59
C PRO A 151 18.63 -3.81 10.47
N ARG A 152 19.01 -4.31 11.65
CA ARG A 152 18.09 -5.05 12.55
C ARG A 152 16.84 -4.26 12.97
N TRP A 153 16.95 -2.94 13.15
CA TRP A 153 15.80 -2.09 13.49
C TRP A 153 14.72 -2.11 12.40
N TYR A 154 15.12 -2.28 11.13
CA TYR A 154 14.19 -2.39 10.01
C TYR A 154 13.36 -3.68 10.13
N GLY A 155 13.94 -4.75 10.68
CA GLY A 155 13.21 -5.97 10.98
C GLY A 155 12.07 -5.74 11.97
N PHE A 156 12.34 -5.02 13.07
CA PHE A 156 11.32 -4.66 14.05
C PHE A 156 10.24 -3.73 13.48
N LEU A 157 10.62 -2.77 12.63
CA LEU A 157 9.66 -1.92 11.93
C LEU A 157 8.69 -2.76 11.08
N ASN A 158 9.20 -3.71 10.30
CA ASN A 158 8.35 -4.55 9.46
C ASN A 158 7.44 -5.47 10.29
N LEU A 159 7.92 -6.05 11.40
CA LEU A 159 7.07 -6.81 12.32
C LEU A 159 5.95 -5.95 12.91
N TRP A 160 6.26 -4.71 13.27
CA TRP A 160 5.28 -3.75 13.78
C TRP A 160 4.21 -3.43 12.74
N VAL A 161 4.62 -3.15 11.50
CA VAL A 161 3.69 -2.87 10.38
C VAL A 161 2.82 -4.09 10.07
N ALA A 162 3.39 -5.29 10.05
CA ALA A 162 2.63 -6.53 9.86
C ALA A 162 1.56 -6.69 10.95
N MET A 163 1.93 -6.50 12.22
CA MET A 163 1.02 -6.62 13.36
C MET A 163 -0.11 -5.59 13.31
N LEU A 164 0.21 -4.33 13.02
CA LEU A 164 -0.80 -3.26 12.93
C LEU A 164 -1.76 -3.42 11.75
N SER A 165 -1.35 -4.17 10.73
CA SER A 165 -2.18 -4.39 9.55
C SER A 165 -3.17 -5.55 9.76
N LEU A 166 -2.88 -6.52 10.65
CA LEU A 166 -3.74 -7.69 10.90
C LEU A 166 -5.23 -7.40 11.13
N PRO A 167 -5.64 -6.33 11.85
CA PRO A 167 -7.06 -6.02 12.04
C PRO A 167 -7.83 -5.85 10.71
N GLY A 168 -7.16 -5.41 9.64
CA GLY A 168 -7.77 -5.28 8.32
C GLY A 168 -8.29 -6.60 7.74
N CYS A 169 -7.82 -7.76 8.23
CA CYS A 169 -8.32 -9.07 7.77
C CYS A 169 -9.80 -9.28 8.11
N VAL A 170 -10.31 -8.58 9.13
CA VAL A 170 -11.68 -8.72 9.63
C VAL A 170 -12.62 -7.70 9.00
N VAL A 171 -12.12 -6.82 8.11
CA VAL A 171 -12.93 -5.74 7.51
C VAL A 171 -14.16 -6.26 6.75
N VAL A 172 -14.07 -7.46 6.18
CA VAL A 172 -15.19 -8.10 5.45
C VAL A 172 -16.31 -8.57 6.40
N ALA A 173 -16.01 -8.78 7.68
CA ALA A 173 -16.96 -9.27 8.67
C ALA A 173 -17.62 -8.16 9.49
N MET A 174 -17.12 -6.91 9.40
CA MET A 174 -17.52 -5.81 10.27
C MET A 174 -18.01 -4.62 9.46
N SER A 175 -19.29 -4.28 9.59
CA SER A 175 -19.91 -3.11 8.96
C SER A 175 -19.97 -1.87 9.87
N THR A 176 -19.68 -2.02 11.16
CA THR A 176 -19.68 -0.90 12.12
C THR A 176 -18.58 -1.06 13.16
N GLY A 177 -18.25 0.04 13.83
CA GLY A 177 -17.27 0.05 14.92
C GLY A 177 -15.81 0.18 14.44
N PRO A 178 -14.83 0.00 15.35
CA PRO A 178 -13.44 0.39 15.09
C PRO A 178 -12.70 -0.52 14.09
N LEU A 179 -13.31 -1.65 13.70
CA LEU A 179 -12.81 -2.63 12.73
C LEU A 179 -13.51 -2.52 11.36
N ALA A 180 -14.55 -1.70 11.21
CA ALA A 180 -15.12 -1.40 9.90
C ALA A 180 -14.08 -0.68 9.01
N TRP A 181 -14.31 -0.61 7.70
CA TRP A 181 -13.31 -0.05 6.78
C TRP A 181 -13.00 1.43 7.02
N ASP A 182 -13.90 2.18 7.67
CA ASP A 182 -13.72 3.56 8.10
C ASP A 182 -13.20 3.68 9.55
N GLY A 183 -12.94 2.56 10.21
CA GLY A 183 -12.53 2.47 11.61
C GLY A 183 -11.03 2.72 11.85
N VAL A 184 -10.70 3.02 13.11
CA VAL A 184 -9.32 3.32 13.56
C VAL A 184 -8.34 2.19 13.24
N PHE A 185 -8.73 0.93 13.46
CA PHE A 185 -7.83 -0.22 13.29
C PHE A 185 -7.70 -0.68 11.83
N SER A 186 -8.69 -0.38 10.99
CA SER A 186 -8.70 -0.84 9.58
C SER A 186 -8.16 0.22 8.62
N TYR A 187 -8.39 1.51 8.90
CA TYR A 187 -7.97 2.61 8.01
C TYR A 187 -6.81 3.43 8.58
N TYR A 188 -7.01 4.06 9.74
CA TYR A 188 -6.09 5.08 10.25
C TYR A 188 -4.76 4.49 10.72
N LEU A 189 -4.81 3.42 11.51
CA LEU A 189 -3.62 2.79 12.08
C LEU A 189 -2.74 2.13 11.00
N PRO A 190 -3.28 1.33 10.06
CA PRO A 190 -2.48 0.81 8.94
C PRO A 190 -2.00 1.91 7.99
N GLY A 191 -2.81 2.96 7.77
CA GLY A 191 -2.42 4.13 6.98
C GLY A 191 -1.20 4.85 7.56
N LEU A 192 -1.20 5.10 8.87
CA LEU A 192 -0.04 5.68 9.57
C LEU A 192 1.18 4.74 9.52
N ALA A 193 0.96 3.45 9.76
CA ALA A 193 2.02 2.45 9.68
C ALA A 193 2.68 2.41 8.29
N LEU A 194 1.88 2.52 7.21
CA LEU A 194 2.37 2.58 5.84
C LEU A 194 3.24 3.82 5.58
N ILE A 195 2.84 5.00 6.09
CA ILE A 195 3.64 6.23 5.94
C ILE A 195 4.99 6.08 6.64
N VAL A 196 4.98 5.61 7.89
CA VAL A 196 6.21 5.38 8.66
C VAL A 196 7.10 4.33 7.98
N TRP A 197 6.49 3.23 7.54
CA TRP A 197 7.17 2.16 6.81
C TRP A 197 7.83 2.70 5.54
N MET A 198 7.10 3.47 4.74
CA MET A 198 7.60 3.93 3.46
C MET A 198 8.79 4.88 3.61
N ILE A 199 8.75 5.79 4.59
CA ILE A 199 9.90 6.65 4.92
C ILE A 199 11.07 5.79 5.40
N GLY A 200 10.84 4.86 6.34
CA GLY A 200 11.86 3.97 6.87
C GLY A 200 12.53 3.12 5.80
N THR A 201 11.72 2.49 4.94
CA THR A 201 12.16 1.68 3.80
C THR A 201 12.97 2.52 2.82
N THR A 202 12.51 3.70 2.41
CA THR A 202 13.28 4.58 1.52
C THR A 202 14.66 4.91 2.11
N VAL A 203 14.73 5.27 3.40
CA VAL A 203 16.00 5.55 4.08
C VAL A 203 16.92 4.32 4.10
N VAL A 204 16.37 3.14 4.41
CA VAL A 204 17.14 1.89 4.44
C VAL A 204 17.67 1.53 3.04
N LEU A 205 16.81 1.55 2.02
CA LEU A 205 17.21 1.26 0.64
C LEU A 205 18.32 2.20 0.17
N LEU A 206 18.17 3.51 0.37
CA LEU A 206 19.18 4.50 -0.05
C LEU A 206 20.51 4.31 0.68
N LYS A 207 20.49 4.04 2.00
CA LYS A 207 21.72 3.76 2.77
C LYS A 207 22.39 2.47 2.30
N SER A 208 21.60 1.44 2.06
CA SER A 208 22.04 0.13 1.60
C SER A 208 22.73 0.21 0.24
N ILE A 209 22.14 0.92 -0.72
CA ILE A 209 22.68 1.14 -2.06
C ILE A 209 24.02 1.91 -1.98
N LYS A 210 24.06 3.03 -1.25
CA LYS A 210 25.29 3.82 -1.08
C LYS A 210 26.43 3.02 -0.41
N ALA A 211 26.10 2.16 0.55
CA ALA A 211 27.09 1.33 1.23
C ALA A 211 27.73 0.31 0.26
N GLU A 212 26.92 -0.27 -0.62
CA GLU A 212 27.38 -1.19 -1.67
C GLU A 212 28.26 -0.48 -2.71
N GLU A 213 27.81 0.65 -3.26
CA GLU A 213 28.61 1.45 -4.21
C GLU A 213 29.99 1.82 -3.63
N ALA A 214 30.05 2.17 -2.35
CA ALA A 214 31.29 2.50 -1.66
C ALA A 214 32.17 1.27 -1.39
N ALA A 215 31.60 0.07 -1.25
CA ALA A 215 32.34 -1.17 -1.10
C ALA A 215 32.93 -1.63 -2.44
N GLU A 216 32.14 -1.58 -3.52
CA GLU A 216 32.57 -1.89 -4.88
C GLU A 216 33.68 -0.95 -5.36
N SER A 217 33.54 0.35 -5.12
CA SER A 217 34.57 1.34 -5.47
C SER A 217 35.89 1.09 -4.75
N ARG A 218 35.86 0.62 -3.49
CA ARG A 218 37.06 0.26 -2.72
C ARG A 218 37.73 -0.99 -3.28
N LEU A 219 36.95 -2.01 -3.65
CA LEU A 219 37.47 -3.22 -4.28
C LEU A 219 38.14 -2.90 -5.63
N ALA A 220 37.50 -2.06 -6.46
CA ALA A 220 38.05 -1.66 -7.75
C ALA A 220 39.33 -0.81 -7.65
N ALA A 221 39.53 -0.11 -6.53
CA ALA A 221 40.72 0.69 -6.25
C ALA A 221 41.88 -0.12 -5.64
N THR A 222 41.67 -1.40 -5.32
CA THR A 222 42.71 -2.28 -4.77
C THR A 222 43.44 -2.95 -5.95
N PRO A 223 44.77 -2.75 -6.10
CA PRO A 223 45.54 -3.25 -7.25
C PRO A 223 45.74 -4.77 -7.26
#